data_AF-A0A417Z7Q2-F1
#
_entry.id   AF-A0A417Z7Q2-F1
#
_cell.length_a   1.000
_cell.length_b   1.000
_cell.length_c   1.000
_cell.angle_alpha   90.00
_cell.angle_beta   90.00
_cell.angle_gamma   90.00
#
_symmetry.space_group_name_H-M   'P 1'
#
loop_
_entity.id
_entity.type
_entity.pdbx_description
1 polymer ?
#
loop_
_entity_poly.entity_id
_entity_poly.type
_entity_poly.pdbx_seq_one_letter_code
_entity_poly.pdbx_strand_id
1 'polypeptide(L)'
;MGPTIRSHEVGSIRCHARTAALPSKKLPSGGEIPTARPASRHGRGTTMASTYTARPGPPCWYELGTDDLEAASEFYAAVLGWQTANEGGSDYVVGLDADGNGVAGMMRLADQEGEPPPNWVFYLEVADADASARAVAEAGGAVLMEPSDIPDTGRFAVVADPQGAVFSIMAPRPPEEPPNSRAFEPERIGHGSWHELTTTDPEAAVAFYASVFGWNTGEKLEMGESGGYQIVEIDGQAAGGIMQLGGREGPAWLSYFTVPSVDDALGRARSAGGRIVTGPNEAPGGILTAVITDPQGAGFGISGGR
;
A
#
# COMPACT_ATOMS: atom_id res chain seq x y z
N MET A 1 -49.15 -15.55 26.86
CA MET A 1 -48.94 -14.64 25.72
C MET A 1 -47.85 -13.65 26.12
N GLY A 2 -46.62 -13.88 25.66
CA GLY A 2 -45.49 -12.95 25.82
C GLY A 2 -44.90 -12.69 24.43
N PRO A 3 -44.46 -11.47 24.10
CA PRO A 3 -44.17 -11.09 22.74
C PRO A 3 -42.81 -11.61 22.27
N THR A 4 -42.80 -12.20 21.09
CA THR A 4 -41.64 -12.64 20.33
C THR A 4 -40.87 -11.44 19.81
N ILE A 5 -39.63 -11.25 20.24
CA ILE A 5 -38.70 -10.27 19.65
C ILE A 5 -38.12 -10.89 18.38
N ARG A 6 -38.36 -10.23 17.24
CA ARG A 6 -37.78 -10.59 15.95
C ARG A 6 -36.30 -10.27 15.95
N SER A 7 -35.48 -11.26 15.65
CA SER A 7 -34.07 -11.10 15.29
C SER A 7 -33.98 -10.27 14.01
N HIS A 8 -33.29 -9.13 14.09
CA HIS A 8 -32.82 -8.40 12.91
C HIS A 8 -31.67 -9.20 12.29
N GLU A 9 -31.83 -9.64 11.05
CA GLU A 9 -30.74 -10.10 10.19
C GLU A 9 -29.77 -8.94 9.96
N VAL A 10 -28.55 -9.07 10.49
CA VAL A 10 -27.40 -8.29 10.05
C VAL A 10 -26.84 -9.02 8.83
N GLY A 11 -27.08 -8.47 7.64
CA GLY A 11 -26.53 -9.00 6.39
C GLY A 11 -25.01 -8.85 6.38
N SER A 12 -24.32 -9.97 6.59
CA SER A 12 -22.88 -10.11 6.29
C SER A 12 -22.71 -10.04 4.77
N ILE A 13 -22.16 -8.93 4.27
CA ILE A 13 -21.73 -8.82 2.88
C ILE A 13 -20.33 -9.44 2.82
N ARG A 14 -20.26 -10.71 2.42
CA ARG A 14 -19.01 -11.37 2.06
C ARG A 14 -18.47 -10.71 0.79
N CYS A 15 -17.35 -10.00 0.91
CA CYS A 15 -16.52 -9.68 -0.26
C CYS A 15 -16.06 -11.03 -0.85
N HIS A 16 -16.57 -11.39 -2.04
CA HIS A 16 -16.12 -12.58 -2.75
C HIS A 16 -15.21 -12.09 -3.87
N ALA A 17 -13.91 -11.95 -3.61
CA ALA A 17 -12.95 -11.65 -4.64
C ALA A 17 -12.48 -12.98 -5.27
N ARG A 18 -13.25 -13.53 -6.22
CA ARG A 18 -12.74 -14.66 -7.03
C ARG A 18 -11.71 -14.13 -8.01
N THR A 19 -10.42 -14.33 -7.73
CA THR A 19 -9.35 -13.87 -8.63
C THR A 19 -9.14 -14.84 -9.79
N ALA A 20 -8.99 -14.29 -10.99
CA ALA A 20 -8.40 -14.99 -12.14
C ALA A 20 -6.91 -14.69 -12.21
N ALA A 21 -6.09 -15.73 -12.43
CA ALA A 21 -4.64 -15.63 -12.58
C ALA A 21 -4.23 -14.66 -13.72
N LEU A 22 -3.16 -13.89 -13.49
CA LEU A 22 -2.50 -13.08 -14.51
C LEU A 22 -1.99 -13.97 -15.67
N PRO A 23 -2.25 -13.64 -16.94
CA PRO A 23 -1.77 -14.45 -18.06
C PRO A 23 -0.28 -14.19 -18.35
N SER A 24 0.56 -15.21 -18.15
CA SER A 24 1.94 -15.24 -18.62
C SER A 24 2.02 -15.17 -20.15
N LYS A 25 2.36 -14.00 -20.72
CA LYS A 25 2.66 -13.89 -22.16
C LYS A 25 4.13 -14.14 -22.44
N LYS A 26 4.42 -15.24 -23.17
CA LYS A 26 5.71 -15.49 -23.83
C LYS A 26 6.01 -14.39 -24.85
N LEU A 27 7.17 -13.75 -24.76
CA LEU A 27 7.72 -12.93 -25.85
C LEU A 27 8.11 -13.83 -27.03
N PRO A 28 7.74 -13.49 -28.29
CA PRO A 28 8.29 -14.14 -29.46
C PRO A 28 9.69 -13.60 -29.77
N SER A 29 10.62 -14.53 -29.99
CA SER A 29 11.98 -14.31 -30.43
C SER A 29 12.05 -13.90 -31.91
N GLY A 30 12.82 -12.85 -32.20
CA GLY A 30 13.54 -12.68 -33.47
C GLY A 30 12.73 -12.30 -34.73
N GLY A 31 12.84 -11.04 -35.15
CA GLY A 31 12.43 -10.57 -36.48
C GLY A 31 13.00 -9.17 -36.77
N GLU A 32 13.60 -9.00 -37.95
CA GLU A 32 14.43 -7.87 -38.40
C GLU A 32 13.85 -6.46 -38.24
N ILE A 33 14.76 -5.49 -38.08
CA ILE A 33 14.55 -4.03 -38.04
C ILE A 33 14.30 -3.49 -39.46
N PRO A 34 13.16 -2.85 -39.76
CA PRO A 34 13.00 -2.05 -40.97
C PRO A 34 13.34 -0.57 -40.69
N THR A 35 14.21 -0.01 -41.53
CA THR A 35 14.67 1.39 -41.50
C THR A 35 13.57 2.42 -41.78
N ALA A 36 13.69 3.57 -41.11
CA ALA A 36 12.74 4.67 -41.03
C ALA A 36 12.40 5.40 -42.35
N ARG A 37 11.21 6.03 -42.38
CA ARG A 37 10.81 7.09 -43.32
C ARG A 37 10.43 8.34 -42.52
N PRO A 38 10.86 9.57 -42.88
CA PRO A 38 10.71 10.72 -42.00
C PRO A 38 9.28 11.25 -42.05
N ALA A 39 8.67 11.45 -40.88
CA ALA A 39 7.40 12.17 -40.75
C ALA A 39 7.64 13.68 -40.63
N SER A 40 6.79 14.43 -41.30
CA SER A 40 6.83 15.87 -41.52
C SER A 40 6.55 16.68 -40.25
N ARG A 41 7.25 17.81 -40.12
CA ARG A 41 6.99 18.86 -39.10
C ARG A 41 5.56 19.37 -39.18
N HIS A 42 4.78 19.26 -38.10
CA HIS A 42 3.61 20.09 -37.83
C HIS A 42 3.51 20.43 -36.33
N GLY A 43 3.39 21.74 -36.05
CA GLY A 43 2.69 22.33 -34.90
C GLY A 43 3.28 22.13 -33.50
N ARG A 44 3.90 23.18 -32.94
CA ARG A 44 3.99 23.35 -31.48
C ARG A 44 2.57 23.62 -30.96
N GLY A 45 1.91 22.58 -30.47
CA GLY A 45 0.75 22.70 -29.60
C GLY A 45 1.24 22.91 -28.17
N THR A 46 0.83 24.01 -27.54
CA THR A 46 0.96 24.20 -26.10
C THR A 46 0.20 23.07 -25.40
N THR A 47 0.90 22.18 -24.71
CA THR A 47 0.29 21.19 -23.83
C THR A 47 -0.43 21.95 -22.72
N MET A 48 -1.76 21.93 -22.73
CA MET A 48 -2.55 22.33 -21.56
C MET A 48 -2.23 21.30 -20.48
N ALA A 49 -1.66 21.74 -19.35
CA ALA A 49 -1.48 20.88 -18.19
C ALA A 49 -2.84 20.29 -17.81
N SER A 50 -2.89 18.95 -17.66
CA SER A 50 -4.08 18.26 -17.19
C SER A 50 -4.46 18.80 -15.82
N THR A 51 -5.70 19.23 -15.63
CA THR A 51 -6.23 19.68 -14.32
C THR A 51 -6.78 18.52 -13.49
N TYR A 52 -6.37 17.29 -13.80
CA TYR A 52 -6.81 16.11 -13.05
C TYR A 52 -6.01 16.01 -11.75
N THR A 53 -6.71 16.21 -10.63
CA THR A 53 -6.22 15.86 -9.29
C THR A 53 -7.02 14.66 -8.83
N ALA A 54 -6.36 13.52 -8.64
CA ALA A 54 -6.97 12.41 -7.92
C ALA A 54 -7.19 12.88 -6.48
N ARG A 55 -8.32 12.54 -5.87
CA ARG A 55 -8.52 12.79 -4.43
C ARG A 55 -8.79 11.46 -3.75
N PRO A 56 -7.76 10.62 -3.59
CA PRO A 56 -7.89 9.38 -2.86
C PRO A 56 -8.24 9.66 -1.39
N GLY A 57 -9.02 8.76 -0.80
CA GLY A 57 -9.06 8.61 0.66
C GLY A 57 -7.77 7.94 1.17
N PRO A 58 -7.71 7.61 2.47
CA PRO A 58 -6.61 6.81 3.01
C PRO A 58 -6.42 5.48 2.27
N PRO A 59 -5.28 4.79 2.44
CA PRO A 59 -5.01 3.55 1.72
C PRO A 59 -6.12 2.52 1.83
N CYS A 60 -6.51 1.95 0.68
CA CYS A 60 -7.64 1.03 0.55
C CYS A 60 -7.23 -0.44 0.53
N TRP A 61 -5.93 -0.75 0.40
CA TRP A 61 -5.41 -2.10 0.43
C TRP A 61 -3.90 -2.12 0.76
N TYR A 62 -3.43 -3.25 1.26
CA TYR A 62 -2.01 -3.55 1.46
C TYR A 62 -1.70 -4.86 0.74
N GLU A 63 -0.59 -4.92 0.02
CA GLU A 63 -0.16 -6.12 -0.68
C GLU A 63 1.26 -6.46 -0.29
N LEU A 64 1.48 -7.72 0.09
CA LEU A 64 2.78 -8.29 0.32
C LEU A 64 3.20 -9.12 -0.89
N GLY A 65 4.34 -8.80 -1.48
CA GLY A 65 5.08 -9.75 -2.30
C GLY A 65 5.94 -10.64 -1.40
N THR A 66 5.78 -11.97 -1.49
CA THR A 66 6.60 -12.93 -0.75
C THR A 66 6.99 -14.14 -1.61
N ASP A 67 8.09 -14.81 -1.30
CA ASP A 67 8.49 -16.07 -1.93
C ASP A 67 7.88 -17.30 -1.22
N ASP A 68 7.34 -17.13 -0.01
CA ASP A 68 6.71 -18.19 0.79
C ASP A 68 5.39 -17.72 1.43
N LEU A 69 4.28 -17.98 0.74
CA LEU A 69 2.93 -17.63 1.19
C LEU A 69 2.51 -18.36 2.46
N GLU A 70 2.97 -19.60 2.67
CA GLU A 70 2.58 -20.38 3.85
C GLU A 70 3.26 -19.81 5.09
N ALA A 71 4.58 -19.62 5.02
CA ALA A 71 5.34 -19.02 6.11
C ALA A 71 4.91 -17.57 6.40
N ALA A 72 4.62 -16.77 5.37
CA ALA A 72 4.07 -15.42 5.55
C ALA A 72 2.69 -15.47 6.24
N SER A 73 1.78 -16.33 5.78
CA SER A 73 0.45 -16.50 6.37
C SER A 73 0.51 -16.82 7.86
N GLU A 74 1.36 -17.77 8.25
CA GLU A 74 1.58 -18.14 9.67
C GLU A 74 2.15 -16.97 10.48
N PHE A 75 3.12 -16.26 9.92
CA PHE A 75 3.76 -15.12 10.57
C PHE A 75 2.76 -13.98 10.83
N TYR A 76 2.02 -13.54 9.82
CA TYR A 76 1.08 -12.43 9.97
C TYR A 76 -0.15 -12.81 10.80
N ALA A 77 -0.59 -14.07 10.76
CA ALA A 77 -1.59 -14.58 11.71
C ALA A 77 -1.09 -14.47 13.16
N ALA A 78 0.17 -14.82 13.44
CA ALA A 78 0.74 -14.72 14.77
C ALA A 78 0.97 -13.26 15.21
N VAL A 79 1.47 -12.39 14.34
CA VAL A 79 1.88 -11.04 14.73
C VAL A 79 0.71 -10.06 14.72
N LEU A 80 -0.09 -10.06 13.64
CA LEU A 80 -1.18 -9.11 13.40
C LEU A 80 -2.57 -9.68 13.76
N GLY A 81 -2.67 -10.98 14.03
CA GLY A 81 -3.94 -11.62 14.40
C GLY A 81 -4.86 -11.89 13.22
N TRP A 82 -4.33 -11.87 11.99
CA TRP A 82 -5.12 -12.15 10.79
C TRP A 82 -5.59 -13.59 10.72
N GLN A 83 -6.80 -13.77 10.22
CA GLN A 83 -7.20 -15.04 9.61
C GLN A 83 -6.78 -15.00 8.15
N THR A 84 -6.58 -16.16 7.51
CA THR A 84 -6.13 -16.22 6.12
C THR A 84 -7.12 -17.00 5.28
N ALA A 85 -7.53 -16.44 4.14
CA ALA A 85 -8.38 -17.11 3.16
C ALA A 85 -7.66 -17.23 1.82
N ASN A 86 -7.72 -18.41 1.22
CA ASN A 86 -7.27 -18.61 -0.16
C ASN A 86 -8.45 -18.38 -1.10
N GLU A 87 -8.46 -17.24 -1.81
CA GLU A 87 -9.60 -16.80 -2.62
C GLU A 87 -9.47 -17.08 -4.13
N GLY A 88 -8.37 -17.69 -4.62
CA GLY A 88 -8.19 -17.74 -6.08
C GLY A 88 -7.08 -18.61 -6.68
N GLY A 89 -6.33 -19.40 -5.90
CA GLY A 89 -5.27 -20.26 -6.45
C GLY A 89 -4.09 -20.48 -5.49
N SER A 90 -3.03 -21.15 -5.94
CA SER A 90 -1.83 -21.42 -5.11
C SER A 90 -0.98 -20.19 -4.82
N ASP A 91 -1.27 -19.05 -5.47
CA ASP A 91 -0.35 -17.92 -5.58
C ASP A 91 -0.88 -16.62 -4.94
N TYR A 92 -2.03 -16.68 -4.26
CA TYR A 92 -2.61 -15.52 -3.56
C TYR A 92 -3.37 -15.92 -2.28
N VAL A 93 -3.16 -15.18 -1.21
CA VAL A 93 -3.83 -15.34 0.09
C VAL A 93 -4.31 -13.97 0.58
N VAL A 94 -5.53 -13.90 1.10
CA VAL A 94 -6.09 -12.71 1.72
C VAL A 94 -5.95 -12.80 3.24
N GLY A 95 -5.39 -11.75 3.85
CA GLY A 95 -5.44 -11.49 5.29
C GLY A 95 -6.79 -10.87 5.67
N LEU A 96 -7.45 -11.49 6.63
CA LEU A 96 -8.76 -11.12 7.12
C LEU A 96 -8.67 -10.61 8.58
N ASP A 97 -9.44 -9.57 8.89
CA ASP A 97 -9.64 -9.12 10.27
C ASP A 97 -10.45 -10.14 11.10
N ALA A 98 -10.67 -9.83 12.38
CA ALA A 98 -11.42 -10.71 13.29
C ALA A 98 -12.89 -10.92 12.88
N ASP A 99 -13.47 -10.01 12.09
CA ASP A 99 -14.84 -10.07 11.60
C ASP A 99 -14.93 -10.76 10.22
N GLY A 100 -13.79 -11.15 9.64
CA GLY A 100 -13.69 -11.82 8.34
C GLY A 100 -13.66 -10.86 7.15
N ASN A 101 -13.37 -9.57 7.34
CA ASN A 101 -13.19 -8.61 6.25
C ASN A 101 -11.74 -8.66 5.74
N GLY A 102 -11.55 -8.59 4.42
CA GLY A 102 -10.23 -8.45 3.82
C GLY A 102 -9.58 -7.12 4.18
N VAL A 103 -8.34 -7.19 4.65
CA VAL A 103 -7.53 -6.00 5.01
C VAL A 103 -6.20 -5.94 4.27
N ALA A 104 -5.71 -7.08 3.79
CA ALA A 104 -4.46 -7.18 3.03
C ALA A 104 -4.45 -8.39 2.11
N GLY A 105 -3.61 -8.34 1.09
CA GLY A 105 -3.24 -9.42 0.21
C GLY A 105 -1.82 -9.88 0.42
N MET A 106 -1.57 -11.14 0.10
CA MET A 106 -0.24 -11.71 -0.02
C MET A 106 -0.18 -12.46 -1.34
N MET A 107 0.76 -12.08 -2.20
CA MET A 107 1.01 -12.71 -3.49
C MET A 107 2.37 -13.39 -3.52
N ARG A 108 2.44 -14.52 -4.23
CA ARG A 108 3.71 -15.17 -4.53
C ARG A 108 4.46 -14.34 -5.58
N LEU A 109 5.64 -13.87 -5.24
CA LEU A 109 6.57 -13.27 -6.21
C LEU A 109 7.04 -14.35 -7.19
N ALA A 110 7.19 -13.97 -8.45
CA ALA A 110 7.76 -14.88 -9.44
C ALA A 110 9.23 -15.14 -9.12
N ASP A 111 9.69 -16.39 -9.29
CA ASP A 111 11.12 -16.72 -9.20
C ASP A 111 11.82 -16.29 -10.49
N GLN A 112 12.06 -14.98 -10.63
CA GLN A 112 12.65 -14.35 -11.82
C GLN A 112 13.69 -13.31 -11.44
N GLU A 113 14.76 -13.23 -12.25
CA GLU A 113 15.81 -12.25 -12.07
C GLU A 113 15.27 -10.83 -12.27
N GLY A 114 15.50 -9.96 -11.28
CA GLY A 114 15.06 -8.57 -11.29
C GLY A 114 13.75 -8.31 -10.53
N GLU A 115 13.09 -9.36 -10.00
CA GLU A 115 11.98 -9.17 -9.05
C GLU A 115 12.50 -8.52 -7.76
N PRO A 116 11.71 -7.63 -7.12
CA PRO A 116 12.09 -7.04 -5.86
C PRO A 116 12.19 -8.11 -4.77
N PRO A 117 13.01 -7.90 -3.73
CA PRO A 117 12.93 -8.73 -2.53
C PRO A 117 11.53 -8.62 -1.91
N PRO A 118 11.13 -9.57 -1.05
CA PRO A 118 9.85 -9.52 -0.34
C PRO A 118 9.58 -8.14 0.26
N ASN A 119 8.43 -7.55 -0.06
CA ASN A 119 8.13 -6.17 0.28
C ASN A 119 6.62 -5.92 0.39
N TRP A 120 6.28 -4.91 1.18
CA TRP A 120 4.94 -4.35 1.27
C TRP A 120 4.75 -3.19 0.29
N VAL A 121 3.55 -3.05 -0.25
CA VAL A 121 3.08 -1.85 -0.96
C VAL A 121 1.63 -1.57 -0.56
N PHE A 122 1.27 -0.30 -0.41
CA PHE A 122 -0.13 0.10 -0.17
C PHE A 122 -0.77 0.62 -1.45
N TYR A 123 -2.10 0.56 -1.51
CA TYR A 123 -2.90 1.06 -2.62
C TYR A 123 -3.69 2.29 -2.18
N LEU A 124 -3.65 3.34 -2.99
CA LEU A 124 -4.56 4.47 -2.88
C LEU A 124 -5.74 4.28 -3.81
N GLU A 125 -6.95 4.45 -3.28
CA GLU A 125 -8.16 4.37 -4.09
C GLU A 125 -8.31 5.62 -4.95
N VAL A 126 -8.41 5.46 -6.26
CA VAL A 126 -8.59 6.56 -7.23
C VAL A 126 -9.80 6.28 -8.10
N ALA A 127 -10.49 7.34 -8.54
CA ALA A 127 -11.64 7.18 -9.43
C ALA A 127 -11.26 6.62 -10.82
N ASP A 128 -10.03 6.89 -11.29
CA ASP A 128 -9.53 6.45 -12.59
C ASP A 128 -8.02 6.18 -12.50
N ALA A 129 -7.64 4.90 -12.61
CA ALA A 129 -6.25 4.46 -12.50
C ALA A 129 -5.40 4.95 -13.68
N ASP A 130 -5.94 5.02 -14.90
CA ASP A 130 -5.21 5.49 -16.08
C ASP A 130 -4.94 7.00 -16.01
N ALA A 131 -5.94 7.79 -15.61
CA ALA A 131 -5.78 9.23 -15.43
C ALA A 131 -4.78 9.54 -14.30
N SER A 132 -4.87 8.80 -13.20
CA SER A 132 -3.96 8.97 -12.05
C SER A 132 -2.52 8.59 -12.39
N ALA A 133 -2.29 7.49 -13.11
CA ALA A 133 -0.97 7.10 -13.57
C ALA A 133 -0.34 8.16 -14.50
N ARG A 134 -1.13 8.75 -15.40
CA ARG A 134 -0.68 9.88 -16.24
C ARG A 134 -0.33 11.11 -15.41
N ALA A 135 -1.16 11.47 -14.43
CA ALA A 135 -0.90 12.61 -13.55
C ALA A 135 0.39 12.43 -12.74
N VAL A 136 0.67 11.22 -12.24
CA VAL A 136 1.94 10.87 -11.61
C VAL A 136 3.12 11.13 -12.56
N ALA A 137 3.05 10.61 -13.79
CA ALA A 137 4.12 10.76 -14.78
C ALA A 137 4.33 12.24 -15.17
N GLU A 138 3.25 13.00 -15.36
CA GLU A 138 3.30 14.43 -15.66
C GLU A 138 3.90 15.26 -14.50
N ALA A 139 3.71 14.82 -13.26
CA ALA A 139 4.28 15.43 -12.06
C ALA A 139 5.73 14.98 -11.76
N GLY A 140 6.36 14.21 -12.67
CA GLY A 140 7.76 13.79 -12.55
C GLY A 140 7.97 12.46 -11.82
N GLY A 141 6.90 11.76 -11.46
CA GLY A 141 6.97 10.37 -11.01
C GLY A 141 7.15 9.38 -12.17
N ALA A 142 7.11 8.09 -11.85
CA ALA A 142 7.24 7.01 -12.82
C ALA A 142 6.05 6.03 -12.75
N VAL A 143 5.66 5.48 -13.90
CA VAL A 143 4.76 4.32 -14.00
C VAL A 143 5.63 3.08 -14.14
N LEU A 144 5.69 2.27 -13.08
CA LEU A 144 6.51 1.05 -13.04
C LEU A 144 5.75 -0.15 -13.62
N MET A 145 4.44 -0.18 -13.39
CA MET A 145 3.51 -1.10 -14.01
C MET A 145 2.34 -0.31 -14.58
N GLU A 146 2.12 -0.44 -15.88
CA GLU A 146 1.00 0.21 -16.57
C GLU A 146 -0.36 -0.25 -16.00
N PRO A 147 -1.38 0.62 -16.01
CA PRO A 147 -2.71 0.28 -15.53
C PRO A 147 -3.24 -1.03 -16.14
N SER A 148 -3.62 -1.95 -15.28
CA SER A 148 -4.06 -3.30 -15.66
C SER A 148 -5.29 -3.74 -14.87
N ASP A 149 -6.10 -4.61 -15.47
CA ASP A 149 -7.35 -5.07 -14.90
C ASP A 149 -7.13 -6.26 -13.96
N ILE A 150 -7.71 -6.18 -12.76
CA ILE A 150 -7.98 -7.32 -11.89
C ILE A 150 -9.45 -7.67 -12.06
N PRO A 151 -9.78 -8.85 -12.64
CA PRO A 151 -11.16 -9.27 -12.85
C PRO A 151 -12.01 -9.17 -11.58
N ASP A 152 -13.21 -8.63 -11.73
CA ASP A 152 -14.22 -8.44 -10.66
C ASP A 152 -13.77 -7.62 -9.43
N THR A 153 -12.55 -7.05 -9.45
CA THR A 153 -11.99 -6.26 -8.33
C THR A 153 -11.78 -4.81 -8.72
N GLY A 154 -11.11 -4.55 -9.85
CA GLY A 154 -10.72 -3.19 -10.19
C GLY A 154 -9.65 -3.09 -11.26
N ARG A 155 -9.08 -1.90 -11.39
CA ARG A 155 -7.97 -1.60 -12.28
C ARG A 155 -6.88 -0.89 -11.49
N PHE A 156 -5.64 -1.37 -11.56
CA PHE A 156 -4.56 -0.88 -10.71
C PHE A 156 -3.30 -0.57 -11.52
N ALA A 157 -2.42 0.24 -10.94
CA ALA A 157 -1.08 0.50 -11.45
C ALA A 157 -0.08 0.57 -10.29
N VAL A 158 1.20 0.27 -10.57
CA VAL A 158 2.31 0.47 -9.64
C VAL A 158 3.11 1.67 -10.12
N VAL A 159 3.33 2.63 -9.23
CA VAL A 159 3.92 3.92 -9.54
C VAL A 159 5.01 4.28 -8.53
N ALA A 160 5.84 5.26 -8.88
CA ALA A 160 6.81 5.84 -7.97
C ALA A 160 6.71 7.37 -7.99
N ASP A 161 6.98 7.99 -6.83
CA ASP A 161 7.15 9.44 -6.74
C ASP A 161 8.46 9.90 -7.42
N PRO A 162 8.71 11.22 -7.55
CA PRO A 162 9.91 11.72 -8.22
C PRO A 162 11.23 11.34 -7.55
N GLN A 163 11.21 10.94 -6.27
CA GLN A 163 12.38 10.46 -5.54
C GLN A 163 12.55 8.93 -5.66
N GLY A 164 11.55 8.22 -6.19
CA GLY A 164 11.58 6.78 -6.44
C GLY A 164 10.84 5.93 -5.41
N ALA A 165 10.11 6.54 -4.46
CA ALA A 165 9.33 5.77 -3.49
C ALA A 165 8.10 5.16 -4.15
N VAL A 166 7.97 3.83 -4.05
CA VAL A 166 6.96 3.03 -4.75
C VAL A 166 5.66 2.97 -3.94
N PHE A 167 4.53 3.09 -4.64
CA PHE A 167 3.18 2.87 -4.11
C PHE A 167 2.24 2.44 -5.25
N SER A 168 1.04 1.98 -4.91
CA SER A 168 0.05 1.54 -5.89
C SER A 168 -1.20 2.43 -5.89
N ILE A 169 -1.90 2.45 -7.01
CA ILE A 169 -3.22 3.09 -7.16
C ILE A 169 -4.24 2.07 -7.67
N MET A 170 -5.49 2.16 -7.21
CA MET A 170 -6.57 1.24 -7.58
C MET A 170 -7.86 2.02 -7.85
N ALA A 171 -8.51 1.72 -8.98
CA ALA A 171 -9.90 2.06 -9.22
C ALA A 171 -10.77 0.80 -9.05
N PRO A 172 -11.57 0.68 -7.97
CA PRO A 172 -12.39 -0.49 -7.70
C PRO A 172 -13.50 -0.67 -8.75
N ARG A 173 -13.93 -1.93 -8.96
CA ARG A 173 -15.04 -2.30 -9.85
C ARG A 173 -15.95 -3.33 -9.18
N PRO A 174 -17.27 -3.04 -9.01
CA PRO A 174 -17.90 -1.75 -9.30
C PRO A 174 -17.31 -0.64 -8.43
N PRO A 175 -17.37 0.64 -8.88
CA PRO A 175 -17.02 1.76 -8.00
C PRO A 175 -17.85 1.71 -6.72
N GLU A 176 -17.22 2.00 -5.59
CA GLU A 176 -17.88 2.06 -4.29
C GLU A 176 -18.16 3.50 -3.91
N GLU A 177 -19.41 3.83 -3.60
CA GLU A 177 -19.80 5.18 -3.20
C GLU A 177 -20.72 5.13 -1.96
N PRO A 178 -20.23 5.54 -0.76
CA PRO A 178 -18.83 5.92 -0.48
C PRO A 178 -17.87 4.71 -0.53
N PRO A 179 -16.55 4.94 -0.65
CA PRO A 179 -15.55 3.89 -0.45
C PRO A 179 -15.79 3.14 0.86
N ASN A 180 -15.70 1.80 0.85
CA ASN A 180 -16.00 0.99 2.03
C ASN A 180 -14.80 0.17 2.55
N SER A 181 -13.61 0.36 1.98
CA SER A 181 -12.41 -0.36 2.39
C SER A 181 -12.19 -0.28 3.89
N ARG A 182 -11.89 -1.44 4.48
CA ARG A 182 -11.53 -1.57 5.89
C ARG A 182 -10.02 -1.67 6.09
N ALA A 183 -9.19 -1.48 5.06
CA ALA A 183 -7.76 -1.71 5.18
C ALA A 183 -7.10 -0.74 6.18
N PHE A 184 -7.45 0.54 6.14
CA PHE A 184 -6.89 1.58 7.02
C PHE A 184 -7.89 1.99 8.12
N GLU A 185 -7.75 1.40 9.30
CA GLU A 185 -8.53 1.72 10.49
C GLU A 185 -7.58 1.78 11.69
N PRO A 186 -6.89 2.92 11.94
CA PRO A 186 -5.74 2.97 12.85
C PRO A 186 -6.00 2.51 14.29
N GLU A 187 -7.25 2.59 14.74
CA GLU A 187 -7.65 2.18 16.08
C GLU A 187 -7.96 0.67 16.20
N ARG A 188 -8.00 -0.08 15.09
CA ARG A 188 -8.37 -1.50 15.07
C ARG A 188 -7.16 -2.40 14.87
N ILE A 189 -7.12 -3.46 15.67
CA ILE A 189 -6.06 -4.48 15.62
C ILE A 189 -6.05 -5.18 14.27
N GLY A 190 -4.86 -5.29 13.66
CA GLY A 190 -4.64 -5.93 12.37
C GLY A 190 -4.86 -5.01 11.17
N HIS A 191 -5.29 -3.76 11.37
CA HIS A 191 -5.50 -2.82 10.29
C HIS A 191 -4.29 -1.89 10.12
N GLY A 192 -4.15 -1.31 8.93
CA GLY A 192 -3.16 -0.28 8.68
C GLY A 192 -3.42 0.95 9.55
N SER A 193 -2.35 1.54 10.06
CA SER A 193 -2.41 2.60 11.08
C SER A 193 -1.60 3.84 10.73
N TRP A 194 -0.54 3.69 9.95
CA TRP A 194 0.36 4.79 9.60
C TRP A 194 1.23 4.46 8.40
N HIS A 195 1.73 5.47 7.69
CA HIS A 195 2.64 5.32 6.56
C HIS A 195 3.82 6.28 6.72
N GLU A 196 5.03 5.76 6.74
CA GLU A 196 6.24 6.58 6.86
C GLU A 196 6.98 6.59 5.54
N LEU A 197 7.14 7.78 4.95
CA LEU A 197 8.02 7.99 3.81
C LEU A 197 9.37 8.50 4.30
N THR A 198 10.41 7.77 3.93
CA THR A 198 11.79 8.29 3.96
C THR A 198 12.18 8.68 2.56
N THR A 199 12.64 9.92 2.35
CA THR A 199 12.90 10.45 1.00
C THR A 199 14.09 11.40 0.97
N THR A 200 14.73 11.54 -0.18
CA THR A 200 15.89 12.43 -0.37
C THR A 200 15.49 13.91 -0.32
N ASP A 201 14.24 14.23 -0.63
CA ASP A 201 13.69 15.59 -0.63
C ASP A 201 12.25 15.61 -0.07
N PRO A 202 12.08 15.77 1.25
CA PRO A 202 10.77 15.78 1.90
C PRO A 202 9.83 16.88 1.38
N GLU A 203 10.36 18.05 1.02
CA GLU A 203 9.55 19.17 0.54
C GLU A 203 9.01 18.90 -0.86
N ALA A 204 9.86 18.35 -1.75
CA ALA A 204 9.42 17.94 -3.08
C ALA A 204 8.40 16.80 -3.03
N ALA A 205 8.56 15.83 -2.12
CA ALA A 205 7.58 14.76 -1.93
C ALA A 205 6.22 15.33 -1.48
N VAL A 206 6.20 16.22 -0.48
CA VAL A 206 4.97 16.90 -0.03
C VAL A 206 4.28 17.63 -1.20
N ALA A 207 5.04 18.39 -2.00
CA ALA A 207 4.49 19.12 -3.14
C ALA A 207 3.90 18.18 -4.21
N PHE A 208 4.56 17.04 -4.46
CA PHE A 208 4.07 16.02 -5.38
C PHE A 208 2.75 15.42 -4.91
N TYR A 209 2.67 14.92 -3.68
CA TYR A 209 1.46 14.29 -3.15
C TYR A 209 0.30 15.29 -3.04
N ALA A 210 0.58 16.55 -2.68
CA ALA A 210 -0.42 17.61 -2.71
C ALA A 210 -0.95 17.89 -4.12
N SER A 211 -0.07 17.94 -5.12
CA SER A 211 -0.46 18.23 -6.51
C SER A 211 -1.25 17.09 -7.16
N VAL A 212 -0.83 15.85 -6.98
CA VAL A 212 -1.42 14.68 -7.65
C VAL A 212 -2.63 14.16 -6.92
N PHE A 213 -2.56 14.08 -5.58
CA PHE A 213 -3.54 13.41 -4.73
C PHE A 213 -4.31 14.36 -3.80
N GLY A 214 -4.01 15.66 -3.83
CA GLY A 214 -4.69 16.64 -2.97
C GLY A 214 -4.42 16.44 -1.48
N TRP A 215 -3.34 15.76 -1.11
CA TRP A 215 -2.97 15.55 0.29
C TRP A 215 -2.66 16.88 0.97
N ASN A 216 -3.02 16.97 2.24
CA ASN A 216 -2.70 18.11 3.10
C ASN A 216 -1.55 17.75 4.04
N THR A 217 -1.03 18.77 4.70
CA THR A 217 0.01 18.63 5.73
C THR A 217 -0.55 19.02 7.09
N GLY A 218 -0.26 18.20 8.08
CA GLY A 218 -0.52 18.50 9.49
C GLY A 218 0.66 19.21 10.15
N GLU A 219 0.75 19.08 11.47
CA GLU A 219 1.87 19.58 12.26
C GLU A 219 3.21 19.01 11.75
N LYS A 220 4.25 19.85 11.71
CA LYS A 220 5.62 19.39 11.48
C LYS A 220 6.30 19.21 12.84
N LEU A 221 6.76 18.00 13.11
CA LEU A 221 7.45 17.65 14.34
C LEU A 221 8.96 17.80 14.15
N GLU A 222 9.62 18.49 15.07
CA GLU A 222 11.08 18.64 15.06
C GLU A 222 11.73 17.44 15.75
N MET A 223 12.52 16.66 15.00
CA MET A 223 13.16 15.41 15.48
C MET A 223 14.66 15.59 15.76
N GLY A 224 15.07 16.80 16.16
CA GLY A 224 16.46 17.12 16.50
C GLY A 224 17.41 16.97 15.30
N GLU A 225 18.53 16.27 15.48
CA GLU A 225 19.54 16.08 14.43
C GLU A 225 19.02 15.28 13.22
N SER A 226 17.92 14.53 13.37
CA SER A 226 17.26 13.79 12.30
C SER A 226 16.42 14.68 11.36
N GLY A 227 16.32 15.98 11.65
CA GLY A 227 15.54 16.94 10.87
C GLY A 227 14.06 16.96 11.25
N GLY A 228 13.22 17.42 10.33
CA GLY A 228 11.77 17.51 10.55
C GLY A 228 11.02 16.27 10.07
N TYR A 229 9.93 15.95 10.76
CA TYR A 229 8.97 14.92 10.39
C TYR A 229 7.64 15.61 10.04
N GLN A 230 7.28 15.62 8.76
CA GLN A 230 6.07 16.27 8.27
C GLN A 230 4.89 15.31 8.35
N ILE A 231 3.89 15.59 9.18
CA ILE A 231 2.63 14.83 9.18
C ILE A 231 1.88 15.09 7.87
N VAL A 232 1.36 14.03 7.26
CA VAL A 232 0.48 14.12 6.08
C VAL A 232 -0.95 13.70 6.45
N GLU A 233 -1.90 14.43 5.89
CA GLU A 233 -3.33 14.23 6.08
C GLU A 233 -3.98 13.88 4.75
N ILE A 234 -4.75 12.79 4.75
CA ILE A 234 -5.52 12.31 3.61
C ILE A 234 -6.99 12.38 3.99
N ASP A 235 -7.76 13.15 3.22
CA ASP A 235 -9.18 13.44 3.51
C ASP A 235 -9.44 13.93 4.97
N GLY A 236 -8.52 14.76 5.49
CA GLY A 236 -8.61 15.32 6.83
C GLY A 236 -8.24 14.36 7.98
N GLN A 237 -7.79 13.15 7.66
CA GLN A 237 -7.25 12.19 8.63
C GLN A 237 -5.73 12.12 8.53
N ALA A 238 -5.02 12.26 9.64
CA ALA A 238 -3.58 12.00 9.70
C ALA A 238 -3.32 10.53 9.36
N ALA A 239 -2.53 10.29 8.30
CA ALA A 239 -2.34 8.95 7.74
C ALA A 239 -0.89 8.54 7.57
N GLY A 240 0.05 9.46 7.84
CA GLY A 240 1.46 9.18 7.67
C GLY A 240 2.35 10.36 8.00
N GLY A 241 3.63 10.19 7.72
CA GLY A 241 4.53 11.33 7.63
C GLY A 241 5.72 11.12 6.72
N ILE A 242 6.35 12.23 6.39
CA ILE A 242 7.45 12.34 5.44
C ILE A 242 8.65 12.89 6.19
N MET A 243 9.78 12.20 6.08
CA MET A 243 11.04 12.63 6.68
C MET A 243 12.22 12.39 5.75
N GLN A 244 13.35 13.01 6.09
CA GLN A 244 14.60 12.86 5.37
C GLN A 244 15.06 11.38 5.35
N LEU A 245 15.61 10.95 4.22
CA LEU A 245 16.11 9.58 4.01
C LEU A 245 17.11 9.13 5.08
N GLY A 246 17.94 10.08 5.55
CA GLY A 246 19.02 9.80 6.48
C GLY A 246 20.02 8.81 5.89
N GLY A 247 20.43 7.83 6.69
CA GLY A 247 21.40 6.79 6.28
C GLY A 247 20.81 5.57 5.58
N ARG A 248 19.54 5.62 5.13
CA ARG A 248 18.88 4.52 4.41
C ARG A 248 19.31 4.46 2.95
N GLU A 249 19.22 3.28 2.33
CA GLU A 249 19.73 3.04 0.97
C GLU A 249 18.95 3.76 -0.13
N GLY A 250 17.66 4.02 0.06
CA GLY A 250 16.85 4.74 -0.92
C GLY A 250 15.44 5.09 -0.43
N PRO A 251 14.73 5.99 -1.14
CA PRO A 251 13.40 6.42 -0.75
C PRO A 251 12.39 5.27 -0.74
N ALA A 252 11.62 5.17 0.33
CA ALA A 252 10.66 4.10 0.50
C ALA A 252 9.54 4.48 1.46
N TRP A 253 8.36 3.95 1.17
CA TRP A 253 7.24 3.91 2.09
C TRP A 253 7.34 2.69 3.01
N LEU A 254 6.98 2.87 4.27
CA LEU A 254 6.82 1.81 5.26
C LEU A 254 5.41 1.90 5.87
N SER A 255 4.62 0.83 5.71
CA SER A 255 3.28 0.73 6.31
C SER A 255 3.36 0.18 7.73
N TYR A 256 2.57 0.76 8.63
CA TYR A 256 2.40 0.31 10.01
C TYR A 256 1.04 -0.35 10.19
N PHE A 257 0.98 -1.36 11.05
CA PHE A 257 -0.26 -2.05 11.42
C PHE A 257 -0.48 -2.02 12.94
N THR A 258 -1.74 -1.89 13.35
CA THR A 258 -2.07 -1.82 14.77
C THR A 258 -2.04 -3.19 15.43
N VAL A 259 -1.36 -3.29 16.57
CA VAL A 259 -1.30 -4.48 17.43
C VAL A 259 -1.80 -4.14 18.84
N PRO A 260 -2.30 -5.12 19.62
CA PRO A 260 -2.80 -4.85 20.97
C PRO A 260 -1.70 -4.37 21.93
N SER A 261 -0.52 -5.01 21.84
CA SER A 261 0.69 -4.72 22.60
C SER A 261 1.88 -4.89 21.66
N VAL A 262 2.73 -3.86 21.60
CA VAL A 262 3.95 -3.91 20.80
C VAL A 262 4.95 -4.88 21.42
N ASP A 263 5.09 -4.90 22.75
CA ASP A 263 6.04 -5.80 23.41
C ASP A 263 5.70 -7.29 23.14
N ASP A 264 4.42 -7.66 23.23
CA ASP A 264 3.97 -9.02 22.94
C ASP A 264 4.11 -9.36 21.45
N ALA A 265 3.79 -8.41 20.56
CA ALA A 265 3.93 -8.60 19.12
C ALA A 265 5.39 -8.81 18.71
N LEU A 266 6.34 -8.11 19.33
CA LEU A 266 7.78 -8.33 19.12
C LEU A 266 8.22 -9.71 19.60
N GLY A 267 7.65 -10.21 20.71
CA GLY A 267 7.85 -11.58 21.18
C GLY A 267 7.38 -12.62 20.17
N ARG A 268 6.18 -12.44 19.61
CA ARG A 268 5.60 -13.32 18.58
C ARG A 268 6.42 -13.26 17.29
N ALA A 269 6.81 -12.07 16.84
CA ALA A 269 7.64 -11.89 15.65
C ALA A 269 8.96 -12.64 15.74
N ARG A 270 9.70 -12.52 16.87
CA ARG A 270 10.95 -13.28 17.10
C ARG A 270 10.72 -14.78 17.08
N SER A 271 9.64 -15.25 17.71
CA SER A 271 9.31 -16.68 17.81
C SER A 271 8.96 -17.27 16.45
N ALA A 272 8.36 -16.46 15.58
CA ALA A 272 7.99 -16.82 14.22
C ALA A 272 9.12 -16.56 13.19
N GLY A 273 10.34 -16.22 13.62
CA GLY A 273 11.50 -16.05 12.74
C GLY A 273 11.70 -14.64 12.17
N GLY A 274 10.85 -13.68 12.53
CA GLY A 274 11.03 -12.27 12.18
C GLY A 274 12.15 -11.59 12.97
N ARG A 275 12.60 -10.44 12.47
CA ARG A 275 13.69 -9.66 13.07
C ARG A 275 13.23 -8.26 13.43
N ILE A 276 13.68 -7.77 14.57
CA ILE A 276 13.44 -6.38 14.97
C ILE A 276 14.51 -5.51 14.34
N VAL A 277 14.07 -4.50 13.58
CA VAL A 277 14.95 -3.52 12.93
C VAL A 277 15.18 -2.33 13.85
N THR A 278 14.11 -1.79 14.42
CA THR A 278 14.16 -0.68 15.39
C THR A 278 12.94 -0.74 16.33
N GLY A 279 13.10 -0.16 17.53
CA GLY A 279 12.06 -0.08 18.55
C GLY A 279 12.13 -1.19 19.61
N PRO A 280 11.17 -1.17 20.56
CA PRO A 280 10.04 -0.25 20.62
C PRO A 280 10.45 1.20 20.94
N ASN A 281 9.84 2.16 20.25
CA ASN A 281 10.03 3.60 20.46
C ASN A 281 8.70 4.22 20.90
N GLU A 282 8.76 5.25 21.75
CA GLU A 282 7.56 6.02 22.11
C GLU A 282 7.21 7.02 21.00
N ALA A 283 5.96 7.00 20.58
CA ALA A 283 5.35 7.96 19.68
C ALA A 283 4.34 8.85 20.45
N PRO A 284 3.93 10.00 19.89
CA PRO A 284 2.90 10.84 20.48
C PRO A 284 1.63 10.05 20.85
N GLY A 285 0.95 10.46 21.92
CA GLY A 285 -0.26 9.78 22.40
C GLY A 285 0.00 8.52 23.24
N GLY A 286 1.26 8.24 23.61
CA GLY A 286 1.60 7.08 24.44
C GLY A 286 1.58 5.74 23.68
N ILE A 287 1.59 5.82 22.35
CA ILE A 287 1.67 4.68 21.44
C ILE A 287 3.13 4.22 21.37
N LEU A 288 3.36 2.91 21.37
CA LEU A 288 4.65 2.35 21.00
C LEU A 288 4.68 2.03 19.52
N THR A 289 5.84 2.18 18.90
CA THR A 289 6.07 1.75 17.52
C THR A 289 7.35 0.92 17.42
N ALA A 290 7.36 -0.03 16.50
CA ALA A 290 8.56 -0.77 16.14
C ALA A 290 8.54 -1.08 14.64
N VAL A 291 9.72 -1.21 14.05
CA VAL A 291 9.88 -1.71 12.68
C VAL A 291 10.51 -3.08 12.75
N ILE A 292 9.89 -4.03 12.06
CA ILE A 292 10.30 -5.43 12.03
C ILE A 292 10.35 -5.93 10.59
N THR A 293 11.06 -7.02 10.35
CA THR A 293 10.94 -7.81 9.12
C THR A 293 10.30 -9.15 9.44
N ASP A 294 9.52 -9.67 8.50
CA ASP A 294 9.13 -11.07 8.49
C ASP A 294 10.33 -12.00 8.17
N PRO A 295 10.15 -13.34 8.19
CA PRO A 295 11.24 -14.28 7.92
C PRO A 295 11.77 -14.22 6.48
N GLN A 296 10.96 -13.74 5.53
CA GLN A 296 11.32 -13.57 4.12
C GLN A 296 12.07 -12.25 3.89
N GLY A 297 11.98 -11.31 4.84
CA GLY A 297 12.71 -10.05 4.85
C GLY A 297 11.85 -8.82 4.56
N ALA A 298 10.53 -8.96 4.39
CA ALA A 298 9.65 -7.82 4.13
C ALA A 298 9.53 -6.96 5.39
N GLY A 299 9.92 -5.69 5.28
CA GLY A 299 9.86 -4.72 6.37
C GLY A 299 8.47 -4.11 6.54
N PHE A 300 8.01 -3.99 7.77
CA PHE A 300 6.78 -3.27 8.13
C PHE A 300 6.86 -2.73 9.56
N GLY A 301 6.00 -1.76 9.84
CA GLY A 301 5.84 -1.19 11.18
C GLY A 301 4.72 -1.86 11.97
N ILE A 302 4.85 -1.87 13.28
CA ILE A 302 3.74 -2.15 14.20
C ILE A 302 3.56 -0.97 15.14
N SER A 303 2.31 -0.66 15.48
CA SER A 303 1.95 0.39 16.42
C SER A 303 0.92 -0.12 17.42
N GLY A 304 0.98 0.32 18.67
CA GLY A 304 -0.03 -0.11 19.64
C GLY A 304 0.27 0.33 21.06
N GLY A 305 -0.43 -0.29 22.00
CA GLY A 305 -0.12 -0.16 23.42
C GLY A 305 1.22 -0.81 23.79
N ARG A 306 1.58 -0.68 25.06
CA ARG A 306 2.70 -1.40 25.65
C ARG A 306 2.41 -2.89 25.68
#